data_AF-A0A662V219-F1
#
_entry.id   AF-A0A662V219-F1
#
_cell.length_a   1.000
_cell.length_b   1.000
_cell.length_c   1.000
_cell.angle_alpha   90.00
_cell.angle_beta   90.00
_cell.angle_gamma   90.00
#
_symmetry.space_group_name_H-M   'P 1'
#
loop_
_entity.id
_entity.type
_entity.pdbx_description
1 polymer ?
#
loop_
_entity_poly.entity_id
_entity_poly.type
_entity_poly.pdbx_seq_one_letter_code
_entity_poly.pdbx_strand_id
1 'polypeptide(L)' 'SGCVVGDSPYDIKPAKEIDCIAILVTHGVRKEVEPPPDYVINEVSELIELIPKLGIDPY' A
#
# COMPACT_ATOMS: atom_id res chain seq x y z
N SER A 1 2.98 4.46 -12.95
CA SER A 1 2.97 4.92 -11.55
C SER A 1 3.56 3.84 -10.68
N GLY A 2 4.38 4.20 -9.69
CA GLY A 2 4.91 3.24 -8.71
C GLY A 2 3.91 2.98 -7.58
N CYS A 3 4.15 1.94 -6.77
CA CYS A 3 3.44 1.70 -5.52
C CYS A 3 4.39 1.75 -4.32
N VAL A 4 3.89 2.21 -3.19
CA VAL A 4 4.56 2.13 -1.89
C VAL A 4 3.78 1.17 -1.02
N VAL A 5 4.49 0.19 -0.47
CA VAL A 5 3.94 -0.79 0.49
C VAL A 5 4.60 -0.52 1.83
N GLY A 6 3.80 -0.30 2.87
CA GLY A 6 4.32 -0.06 4.22
C GLY A 6 3.27 -0.37 5.28
N ASP A 7 3.68 -0.35 6.54
CA ASP A 7 2.81 -0.66 7.67
C ASP A 7 2.47 0.61 8.48
N SER A 8 2.90 1.80 8.08
CA SER A 8 2.77 3.00 8.89
C SER A 8 2.27 4.23 8.12
N PRO A 9 1.72 5.24 8.82
CA PRO A 9 1.40 6.53 8.20
C PRO A 9 2.58 7.22 7.49
N TYR A 10 3.81 6.92 7.91
CA TYR A 10 5.03 7.50 7.33
C TYR A 10 5.34 6.93 5.94
N ASP A 11 4.73 5.80 5.58
CA ASP A 11 4.79 5.24 4.23
C ASP A 11 3.65 5.77 3.36
N ILE A 12 2.44 5.84 3.95
CA ILE A 12 1.21 6.22 3.23
C ILE A 12 1.20 7.68 2.84
N LYS A 13 1.48 8.60 3.79
CA LYS A 13 1.36 10.03 3.54
C LYS A 13 2.29 10.51 2.41
N PRO A 14 3.60 10.19 2.42
CA PRO A 14 4.48 10.60 1.33
C PRO A 14 4.10 9.97 0.00
N ALA A 15 3.63 8.71 -0.01
CA ALA A 15 3.18 8.05 -1.25
C ALA A 15 2.02 8.80 -1.92
N LYS A 16 1.06 9.29 -1.12
CA LYS A 16 -0.05 10.11 -1.63
C LYS A 16 0.40 11.48 -2.13
N GLU A 17 1.40 12.10 -1.50
CA GLU A 17 1.93 13.42 -1.90
C GLU A 17 2.67 13.37 -3.26
N ILE A 18 3.11 12.20 -3.70
CA ILE A 18 3.82 11.99 -4.98
C ILE A 18 2.98 11.22 -6.03
N ASP A 19 1.67 11.11 -5.84
CA ASP A 19 0.75 10.37 -6.72
C ASP A 19 1.11 8.88 -6.94
N CYS A 20 1.70 8.24 -5.93
CA CYS A 20 1.90 6.80 -5.89
C CYS A 20 0.68 6.08 -5.31
N ILE A 21 0.52 4.80 -5.69
CA ILE A 21 -0.47 3.91 -5.07
C ILE A 21 0.05 3.54 -3.67
N ALA A 22 -0.71 3.85 -2.63
CA ALA A 22 -0.35 3.58 -1.25
C ALA A 22 -1.05 2.31 -0.73
N ILE A 23 -0.25 1.33 -0.31
CA ILE A 23 -0.74 0.03 0.17
C ILE A 23 -0.33 -0.14 1.64
N LEU A 24 -1.31 -0.23 2.53
CA LEU A 24 -1.09 -0.43 3.96
C LEU A 24 -1.13 -1.92 4.33
N VAL A 25 -0.12 -2.40 5.03
CA VAL A 25 -0.06 -3.76 5.59
C VAL A 25 -0.43 -3.73 7.08
N THR A 26 -1.50 -4.43 7.49
CA THR A 26 -2.06 -4.32 8.85
C THR A 26 -1.77 -5.50 9.77
N HIS A 27 -0.77 -6.34 9.47
CA HIS A 27 -0.53 -7.60 10.18
C HIS A 27 -0.64 -7.45 11.72
N GLY A 28 -1.70 -8.02 12.29
CA GLY A 28 -1.97 -8.04 13.74
C GLY A 28 -2.37 -6.71 14.39
N VAL A 29 -2.32 -5.56 13.70
CA VAL A 29 -2.68 -4.25 14.25
C VAL A 29 -3.38 -3.39 13.19
N ARG A 30 -4.64 -3.02 13.46
CA ARG A 30 -5.34 -2.00 12.68
C ARG A 30 -4.76 -0.62 13.03
N LYS A 31 -4.16 0.05 12.05
CA LYS A 31 -3.70 1.43 12.18
C LYS A 31 -4.65 2.33 11.41
N GLU A 32 -5.24 3.30 12.08
CA GLU A 32 -5.90 4.41 11.41
C GLU A 32 -4.81 5.29 10.80
N VAL A 33 -4.96 5.62 9.51
CA VAL A 33 -3.98 6.40 8.76
C VAL A 33 -4.70 7.53 8.04
N GLU A 34 -4.19 8.75 8.20
CA GLU A 34 -4.63 9.93 7.47
C GLU A 34 -3.44 10.53 6.69
N PRO A 35 -3.53 10.68 5.35
CA PRO A 35 -4.67 10.31 4.48
C PRO A 35 -4.88 8.79 4.38
N PRO A 36 -6.08 8.32 4.00
CA PRO A 36 -6.34 6.89 3.85
C PRO A 36 -5.47 6.29 2.73
N PRO A 37 -5.01 5.03 2.89
CA PRO A 37 -4.32 4.30 1.83
C PRO A 37 -5.28 3.94 0.69
N ASP A 38 -4.75 3.67 -0.50
CA ASP A 38 -5.54 3.21 -1.65
C ASP A 38 -5.95 1.74 -1.49
N TYR A 39 -5.07 0.93 -0.90
CA TYR A 39 -5.33 -0.47 -0.58
C TYR A 39 -4.89 -0.81 0.83
N VAL A 40 -5.59 -1.76 1.43
CA VAL A 40 -5.23 -2.35 2.72
C VAL A 40 -5.14 -3.85 2.53
N ILE A 41 -4.01 -4.43 2.93
CA ILE A 41 -3.77 -5.87 2.95
C ILE A 41 -3.39 -6.29 4.37
N ASN A 42 -3.67 -7.54 4.74
CA ASN A 42 -3.27 -8.04 6.05
C ASN A 42 -1.84 -8.58 6.03
N GLU A 43 -1.45 -9.28 4.96
CA GLU A 43 -0.12 -9.87 4.79
C GLU A 43 0.51 -9.51 3.44
N VAL A 44 1.84 -9.50 3.39
CA VAL A 44 2.62 -9.20 2.19
C VAL A 44 2.35 -10.20 1.05
N SER A 45 1.97 -11.44 1.39
CA SER A 45 1.62 -12.48 0.41
C SER A 45 0.45 -12.07 -0.50
N GLU A 46 -0.47 -11.22 -0.03
CA GLU A 46 -1.61 -10.73 -0.82
C GLU A 46 -1.17 -9.82 -2.00
N LEU A 47 0.06 -9.31 -1.99
CA LEU A 47 0.60 -8.54 -3.10
C LEU A 47 0.68 -9.34 -4.40
N ILE A 48 0.85 -10.66 -4.31
CA ILE A 48 0.94 -11.55 -5.48
C ILE A 48 -0.32 -11.43 -6.35
N GLU A 49 -1.48 -11.25 -5.72
CA GLU A 49 -2.75 -11.06 -6.44
C GLU A 49 -3.06 -9.60 -6.75
N LEU A 50 -2.56 -8.67 -5.93
CA LEU A 50 -2.86 -7.24 -6.06
C LEU A 50 -2.05 -6.58 -7.17
N ILE A 51 -0.73 -6.82 -7.22
CA ILE A 51 0.19 -6.16 -8.17
C ILE A 51 -0.27 -6.28 -9.64
N PRO A 52 -0.67 -7.47 -10.14
CA PRO A 52 -1.17 -7.60 -11.52
C PRO A 52 -2.44 -6.79 -11.79
N LYS A 53 -3.33 -6.63 -10.80
CA LYS A 53 -4.57 -5.85 -10.94
C LYS A 53 -4.31 -4.36 -11.04
N LEU A 54 -3.17 -3.90 -10.51
CA LEU A 54 -2.73 -2.50 -10.60
C LEU A 54 -2.08 -2.18 -11.96
N GLY A 55 -1.89 -3.17 -12.83
CA GLY A 55 -1.15 -2.98 -14.08
C GLY A 55 0.33 -2.63 -13.85
N ILE A 56 0.85 -2.94 -12.67
CA ILE A 56 2.27 -2.80 -12.34
C ILE A 56 2.95 -4.08 -12.80
N ASP A 57 3.85 -3.95 -13.77
CA ASP A 57 4.74 -5.05 -14.15
C ASP A 57 5.77 -5.25 -13.03
N PRO A 58 5.82 -6.41 -12.35
CA PRO A 58 6.83 -6.67 -11.34
C PRO A 58 8.22 -6.97 -11.93
N TYR A 59 8.36 -7.02 -13.27
CA TYR A 59 9.59 -7.35 -13.99
C TYR A 59 10.09 -6.22 -14.90
#